data_AF-A0A1T4R264-F1
#
_entry.id   AF-A0A1T4R264-F1
#
_cell.length_a   1.000
_cell.length_b   1.000
_cell.length_c   1.000
_cell.angle_alpha   90.00
_cell.angle_beta   90.00
_cell.angle_gamma   90.00
#
_symmetry.space_group_name_H-M   'P 1'
#
loop_
_entity.id
_entity.type
_entity.pdbx_description
1 polymer ?
#
loop_
_entity_poly.entity_id
_entity_poly.type
_entity_poly.pdbx_seq_one_letter_code
_entity_poly.pdbx_strand_id
1 'polypeptide(L)'
;MSQIQINLTGWQGFRGKNMGSLLYVETSHLTVVPVRDQMNENGKGAFSEPNYETSTYGFVSCCNVKAINKIVQTNKSRYILFGTRYEGGDPDYKGKYLIMGYMKIENTKDVRSRHIQSYMSTPGAEEPECMLLEKDIAVQGPMHFVSLQDCYVLTDERLKDWGYKGHANRQLKTVFSEEHTKIILDHLDSRDDKIDEYIATVEEFKKAFMAQQQDEAAAEEPQQ
;
A
#
# COMPACT_ATOMS: atom_id res chain seq x y z
N MET A 1 17.55 -2.21 7.27
CA MET A 1 18.01 -0.79 7.19
C MET A 1 16.98 0.02 7.93
N SER A 2 17.37 0.96 8.80
CA SER A 2 16.40 1.70 9.62
C SER A 2 15.47 2.56 8.77
N GLN A 3 14.17 2.56 9.08
CA GLN A 3 13.19 3.45 8.47
C GLN A 3 13.65 4.92 8.48
N ILE A 4 13.41 5.62 7.37
CA ILE A 4 13.74 7.04 7.22
C ILE A 4 12.73 7.85 8.03
N GLN A 5 13.23 8.62 9.00
CA GLN A 5 12.39 9.49 9.81
C GLN A 5 11.93 10.69 8.99
N ILE A 6 10.61 10.88 8.87
CA ILE A 6 10.04 12.04 8.17
C ILE A 6 9.84 13.24 9.09
N ASN A 7 9.80 14.43 8.47
CA ASN A 7 9.38 15.64 9.15
C ASN A 7 7.85 15.61 9.38
N LEU A 8 7.45 15.55 10.66
CA LEU A 8 6.04 15.55 11.07
C LEU A 8 5.42 16.96 11.15
N THR A 9 6.13 18.00 10.72
CA THR A 9 5.57 19.36 10.65
C THR A 9 4.35 19.41 9.72
N GLY A 10 3.24 19.93 10.24
CA GLY A 10 1.96 20.02 9.53
C GLY A 10 1.15 18.72 9.48
N TRP A 11 1.61 17.64 10.10
CA TRP A 11 0.80 16.45 10.35
C TRP A 11 -0.07 16.66 11.59
N GLN A 12 -1.25 16.05 11.59
CA GLN A 12 -2.23 16.15 12.65
C GLN A 12 -2.50 14.77 13.26
N GLY A 13 -2.48 14.69 14.59
CA GLY A 13 -2.79 13.46 15.31
C GLY A 13 -4.19 12.95 14.97
N PHE A 14 -4.27 11.65 14.69
CA PHE A 14 -5.50 10.98 14.29
C PHE A 14 -5.99 10.03 15.38
N ARG A 15 -7.29 10.12 15.68
CA ARG A 15 -7.98 9.24 16.63
C ARG A 15 -9.13 8.53 15.92
N GLY A 16 -8.81 7.40 15.31
CA GLY A 16 -9.79 6.49 14.70
C GLY A 16 -10.40 5.50 15.69
N LYS A 17 -11.45 4.81 15.25
CA LYS A 17 -12.02 3.60 15.87
C LYS A 17 -11.08 2.42 15.63
N ASN A 18 -11.07 1.41 16.50
CA ASN A 18 -10.15 0.26 16.38
C ASN A 18 -10.58 -0.74 15.29
N MET A 19 -11.10 -0.23 14.17
CA MET A 19 -11.52 -0.97 12.98
C MET A 19 -10.43 -0.91 11.90
N GLY A 20 -10.33 -1.96 11.11
CA GLY A 20 -9.44 -2.08 9.96
C GLY A 20 -10.18 -1.91 8.65
N SER A 21 -9.74 -0.97 7.82
CA SER A 21 -10.19 -0.88 6.42
C SER A 21 -9.26 -1.68 5.53
N LEU A 22 -9.82 -2.60 4.75
CA LEU A 22 -9.08 -3.38 3.77
C LEU A 22 -8.73 -2.51 2.56
N LEU A 23 -7.46 -2.51 2.18
CA LEU A 23 -6.95 -1.85 0.99
C LEU A 23 -6.16 -2.84 0.16
N TYR A 24 -6.55 -2.98 -1.11
CA TYR A 24 -5.85 -3.86 -2.06
C TYR A 24 -4.56 -3.18 -2.55
N VAL A 25 -3.48 -3.94 -2.61
CA VAL A 25 -2.17 -3.53 -3.14
C VAL A 25 -1.80 -4.46 -4.28
N GLU A 26 -1.43 -3.90 -5.43
CA GLU A 26 -0.80 -4.67 -6.51
C GLU A 26 0.60 -5.06 -6.07
N THR A 27 0.92 -6.34 -6.13
CA THR A 27 2.21 -6.87 -5.67
C THR A 27 3.00 -7.47 -6.83
N SER A 28 4.32 -7.33 -6.80
CA SER A 28 5.23 -7.91 -7.79
C SER A 28 5.08 -9.43 -7.88
N HIS A 29 5.28 -9.97 -9.09
CA HIS A 29 5.37 -11.40 -9.36
C HIS A 29 6.82 -11.91 -9.34
N LEU A 30 7.81 -11.01 -9.33
CA LEU A 30 9.23 -11.33 -9.35
C LEU A 30 9.76 -11.80 -7.97
N THR A 31 9.03 -11.54 -6.89
CA THR A 31 9.46 -11.86 -5.53
C THR A 31 8.46 -12.76 -4.80
N VAL A 32 8.98 -13.55 -3.86
CA VAL A 32 8.14 -14.34 -2.95
C VAL A 32 7.40 -13.42 -1.98
N VAL A 33 8.07 -12.38 -1.50
CA VAL A 33 7.47 -11.35 -0.64
C VAL A 33 6.44 -10.55 -1.45
N PRO A 34 5.20 -10.39 -0.96
CA PRO A 34 4.16 -9.63 -1.65
C PRO A 34 4.37 -8.12 -1.50
N VAL A 35 5.47 -7.63 -2.07
CA VAL A 35 5.86 -6.22 -2.07
C VAL A 35 5.15 -5.49 -3.21
N ARG A 36 4.87 -4.19 -3.05
CA ARG A 36 4.23 -3.35 -4.08
C ARG A 36 4.91 -3.49 -5.45
N ASP A 37 4.12 -3.51 -6.53
CA ASP A 37 4.60 -3.62 -7.92
C ASP A 37 5.33 -2.34 -8.38
N GLN A 38 6.59 -2.23 -7.98
CA GLN A 38 7.45 -1.09 -8.30
C GLN A 38 7.95 -1.09 -9.74
N MET A 39 7.93 -2.26 -10.41
CA MET A 39 8.47 -2.49 -11.76
C MET A 39 7.40 -2.40 -12.85
N ASN A 40 6.15 -2.08 -12.50
CA ASN A 40 5.02 -2.01 -13.44
C ASN A 40 4.75 -3.34 -14.17
N GLU A 41 4.96 -4.47 -13.48
CA GLU A 41 4.76 -5.80 -14.05
C GLU A 41 3.30 -6.04 -14.43
N ASN A 42 2.37 -5.41 -13.71
CA ASN A 42 0.94 -5.52 -13.94
C ASN A 42 0.43 -4.55 -15.03
N GLY A 43 1.29 -3.71 -15.61
CA GLY A 43 0.89 -2.69 -16.59
C GLY A 43 -0.05 -1.62 -16.01
N LYS A 44 0.06 -1.36 -14.70
CA LYS A 44 -0.78 -0.41 -13.93
C LYS A 44 -0.03 0.83 -13.42
N GLY A 45 1.21 0.99 -13.86
CA GLY A 45 2.16 1.98 -13.37
C GLY A 45 3.10 1.40 -12.32
N ALA A 46 4.24 2.06 -12.13
CA ALA A 46 5.19 1.76 -11.06
C ALA A 46 4.64 2.29 -9.73
N PHE A 47 4.31 1.40 -8.79
CA PHE A 47 3.72 1.78 -7.51
C PHE A 47 4.77 2.22 -6.49
N SER A 48 4.56 3.40 -5.89
CA SER A 48 5.39 3.94 -4.82
C SER A 48 4.77 3.81 -3.42
N GLU A 49 3.56 3.24 -3.33
CA GLU A 49 2.76 3.11 -2.12
C GLU A 49 2.32 1.64 -1.93
N PRO A 50 2.27 1.09 -0.70
CA PRO A 50 2.60 1.73 0.58
C PRO A 50 4.07 2.10 0.68
N ASN A 51 4.37 3.32 1.14
CA ASN A 51 5.74 3.76 1.36
C ASN A 51 6.29 3.22 2.70
N TYR A 52 6.78 1.98 2.65
CA TYR A 52 7.41 1.26 3.75
C TYR A 52 8.57 2.04 4.39
N GLU A 53 9.35 2.73 3.56
CA GLU A 53 10.59 3.39 3.92
C GLU A 53 10.38 4.53 4.93
N THR A 54 9.20 5.14 4.91
CA THR A 54 8.84 6.28 5.77
C THR A 54 7.59 6.02 6.61
N SER A 55 7.02 4.81 6.54
CA SER A 55 5.77 4.47 7.20
C SER A 55 4.62 5.44 6.85
N THR A 56 4.47 5.75 5.55
CA THR A 56 3.40 6.62 5.03
C THR A 56 2.55 5.92 3.95
N TYR A 57 1.32 6.39 3.76
CA TYR A 57 0.48 5.99 2.64
C TYR A 57 -0.25 7.20 2.06
N GLY A 58 -0.23 7.36 0.73
CA GLY A 58 -0.78 8.51 0.02
C GLY A 58 0.06 9.77 0.15
N PHE A 59 1.33 9.64 0.55
CA PHE A 59 2.24 10.78 0.71
C PHE A 59 3.16 10.96 -0.49
N VAL A 60 3.55 9.89 -1.17
CA VAL A 60 4.42 9.94 -2.34
C VAL A 60 3.60 10.12 -3.61
N SER A 61 2.44 9.49 -3.68
CA SER A 61 1.53 9.60 -4.82
C SER A 61 0.08 9.77 -4.36
N CYS A 62 -0.75 10.31 -5.24
CA CYS A 62 -2.20 10.42 -5.03
C CYS A 62 -2.95 9.10 -5.33
N CYS A 63 -2.24 7.96 -5.43
CA CYS A 63 -2.88 6.68 -5.71
C CYS A 63 -3.89 6.36 -4.58
N ASN A 64 -5.07 5.84 -4.95
CA ASN A 64 -6.12 5.49 -4.00
C ASN A 64 -6.62 6.64 -3.09
N VAL A 65 -6.46 7.91 -3.47
CA VAL A 65 -6.90 9.08 -2.67
C VAL A 65 -8.35 8.96 -2.18
N LYS A 66 -9.29 8.48 -3.03
CA LYS A 66 -10.69 8.24 -2.61
C LYS A 66 -10.81 7.21 -1.50
N ALA A 67 -9.99 6.15 -1.54
CA ALA A 67 -9.99 5.12 -0.51
C ALA A 67 -9.43 5.69 0.79
N ILE A 68 -8.30 6.40 0.77
CA ILE A 68 -7.68 6.97 1.98
C ILE A 68 -8.60 8.01 2.63
N ASN A 69 -9.17 8.92 1.83
CA ASN A 69 -10.16 9.87 2.31
C ASN A 69 -11.34 9.17 2.98
N LYS A 70 -11.87 8.09 2.38
CA LYS A 70 -12.95 7.30 2.97
C LYS A 70 -12.53 6.62 4.29
N ILE A 71 -11.31 6.07 4.35
CA ILE A 71 -10.75 5.44 5.56
C ILE A 71 -10.71 6.44 6.71
N VAL A 72 -10.16 7.63 6.45
CA VAL A 72 -9.93 8.66 7.47
C VAL A 72 -11.23 9.40 7.84
N GLN A 73 -12.00 9.85 6.86
CA GLN A 73 -13.11 10.77 7.08
C GLN A 73 -14.44 10.05 7.36
N THR A 74 -14.75 9.00 6.59
CA THR A 74 -16.04 8.29 6.67
C THR A 74 -15.98 7.14 7.68
N ASN A 75 -15.06 6.20 7.46
CA ASN A 75 -14.96 5.01 8.30
C ASN A 75 -14.35 5.34 9.67
N LYS A 76 -13.45 6.32 9.68
CA LYS A 76 -12.58 6.65 10.81
C LYS A 76 -11.83 5.42 11.32
N SER A 77 -11.40 4.54 10.41
CA SER A 77 -10.65 3.33 10.75
C SER A 77 -9.26 3.72 11.21
N ARG A 78 -8.81 3.17 12.34
CA ARG A 78 -7.45 3.37 12.85
C ARG A 78 -6.43 2.50 12.13
N TYR A 79 -6.86 1.42 11.50
CA TYR A 79 -5.97 0.50 10.80
C TYR A 79 -6.28 0.45 9.31
N ILE A 80 -5.23 0.39 8.49
CA ILE A 80 -5.29 -0.05 7.10
C ILE A 80 -4.75 -1.47 7.08
N LEU A 81 -5.54 -2.41 6.57
CA LEU A 81 -5.12 -3.80 6.35
C LEU A 81 -4.76 -3.94 4.87
N PHE A 82 -3.49 -4.24 4.59
CA PHE A 82 -3.00 -4.34 3.22
C PHE A 82 -3.26 -5.76 2.70
N GLY A 83 -4.19 -5.85 1.74
CA GLY A 83 -4.55 -7.09 1.09
C GLY A 83 -3.94 -7.21 -0.30
N THR A 84 -3.66 -8.44 -0.75
CA THR A 84 -3.29 -8.75 -2.13
C THR A 84 -3.92 -10.08 -2.53
N ARG A 85 -4.12 -10.29 -3.84
CA ARG A 85 -4.32 -11.63 -4.39
C ARG A 85 -2.96 -12.09 -4.87
N TYR A 86 -2.38 -13.07 -4.18
CA TYR A 86 -1.01 -13.47 -4.47
C TYR A 86 -0.91 -14.12 -5.85
N GLU A 87 -0.02 -13.57 -6.67
CA GLU A 87 0.21 -14.03 -8.04
C GLU A 87 1.68 -14.40 -8.28
N GLY A 88 2.51 -14.41 -7.22
CA GLY A 88 3.93 -14.74 -7.29
C GLY A 88 4.22 -16.24 -7.47
N GLY A 89 5.49 -16.59 -7.25
CA GLY A 89 6.06 -17.90 -7.61
C GLY A 89 5.64 -19.09 -6.74
N ASP A 90 5.10 -18.87 -5.53
CA ASP A 90 4.69 -19.97 -4.65
C ASP A 90 3.31 -20.54 -5.02
N PRO A 91 3.23 -21.80 -5.51
CA PRO A 91 1.97 -22.38 -5.97
C PRO A 91 0.95 -22.62 -4.84
N ASP A 92 1.40 -22.79 -3.60
CA ASP A 92 0.51 -23.06 -2.47
C ASP A 92 -0.27 -21.80 -2.06
N TYR A 93 0.26 -20.62 -2.38
CA TYR A 93 -0.37 -19.34 -2.08
C TYR A 93 -1.02 -18.69 -3.30
N LYS A 94 -0.72 -19.16 -4.51
CA LYS A 94 -1.22 -18.57 -5.77
C LYS A 94 -2.75 -18.51 -5.80
N GLY A 95 -3.26 -17.32 -6.11
CA GLY A 95 -4.68 -17.01 -6.19
C GLY A 95 -5.40 -16.82 -4.86
N LYS A 96 -4.74 -17.07 -3.71
CA LYS A 96 -5.31 -16.79 -2.39
C LYS A 96 -5.33 -15.28 -2.12
N TYR A 97 -6.33 -14.85 -1.37
CA TYR A 97 -6.38 -13.49 -0.85
C TYR A 97 -5.66 -13.43 0.49
N LEU A 98 -4.60 -12.64 0.55
CA LEU A 98 -3.72 -12.52 1.70
C LEU A 98 -3.81 -11.12 2.27
N ILE A 99 -3.88 -11.00 3.59
CA ILE A 99 -3.57 -9.76 4.30
C ILE A 99 -2.13 -9.88 4.76
N MET A 100 -1.25 -9.12 4.10
CA MET A 100 0.21 -9.23 4.23
C MET A 100 0.82 -8.34 5.31
N GLY A 101 0.03 -7.39 5.82
CA GLY A 101 0.47 -6.46 6.82
C GLY A 101 -0.59 -5.42 7.12
N TYR A 102 -0.25 -4.51 8.02
CA TYR A 102 -1.11 -3.40 8.38
C TYR A 102 -0.32 -2.11 8.62
N MET A 103 -1.04 -0.98 8.58
CA MET A 103 -0.60 0.29 9.12
C MET A 103 -1.57 0.72 10.22
N LYS A 104 -1.04 1.14 11.37
CA LYS A 104 -1.81 1.86 12.38
C LYS A 104 -1.67 3.35 12.13
N ILE A 105 -2.76 4.01 11.77
CA ILE A 105 -2.76 5.46 11.49
C ILE A 105 -2.64 6.21 12.82
N GLU A 106 -1.57 7.00 12.95
CA GLU A 106 -1.33 7.89 14.07
C GLU A 106 -1.46 9.35 13.68
N ASN A 107 -1.11 9.68 12.44
CA ASN A 107 -1.15 11.04 11.92
C ASN A 107 -1.75 11.10 10.52
N THR A 108 -2.32 12.26 10.20
CA THR A 108 -2.87 12.58 8.88
C THR A 108 -2.37 13.94 8.40
N LYS A 109 -2.29 14.14 7.09
CA LYS A 109 -1.92 15.42 6.49
C LYS A 109 -2.65 15.59 5.16
N ASP A 110 -3.21 16.76 4.92
CA ASP A 110 -3.69 17.12 3.59
C ASP A 110 -2.49 17.47 2.71
N VAL A 111 -2.29 16.69 1.66
CA VAL A 111 -1.16 16.80 0.71
C VAL A 111 -1.62 17.21 -0.69
N ARG A 112 -2.89 17.59 -0.86
CA ARG A 112 -3.46 17.92 -2.17
C ARG A 112 -2.63 18.97 -2.91
N SER A 113 -2.34 20.09 -2.24
CA SER A 113 -1.54 21.17 -2.83
C SER A 113 -0.16 20.70 -3.28
N ARG A 114 0.47 19.77 -2.54
CA ARG A 114 1.76 19.21 -2.90
C ARG A 114 1.67 18.33 -4.15
N HIS A 115 0.68 17.45 -4.23
CA HIS A 115 0.50 16.60 -5.41
C HIS A 115 0.16 17.43 -6.65
N ILE A 116 -0.69 18.46 -6.52
CA ILE A 116 -0.98 19.39 -7.62
C ILE A 116 0.29 20.10 -8.07
N GLN A 117 1.10 20.63 -7.16
CA GLN A 117 2.36 21.27 -7.51
C GLN A 117 3.31 20.32 -8.25
N SER A 118 3.42 19.07 -7.78
CA SER A 118 4.25 18.03 -8.41
C SER A 118 3.78 17.70 -9.83
N TYR A 119 2.45 17.62 -10.04
CA TYR A 119 1.86 17.43 -11.36
C TYR A 119 2.16 18.61 -12.29
N MET A 120 1.91 19.84 -11.84
CA MET A 120 2.12 21.06 -12.64
C MET A 120 3.60 21.28 -13.00
N SER A 121 4.53 20.70 -12.24
CA SER A 121 5.98 20.74 -12.54
C SER A 121 6.47 19.61 -13.44
N THR A 122 5.61 18.66 -13.83
CA THR A 122 6.00 17.46 -14.60
C THR A 122 5.33 17.48 -15.99
N PRO A 123 6.02 17.93 -17.05
CA PRO A 123 5.47 17.96 -18.39
C PRO A 123 5.01 16.57 -18.86
N GLY A 124 3.79 16.50 -19.42
CA GLY A 124 3.24 15.25 -19.97
C GLY A 124 2.72 14.24 -18.94
N ALA A 125 2.72 14.58 -17.64
CA ALA A 125 2.08 13.74 -16.63
C ALA A 125 0.56 13.65 -16.85
N GLU A 126 -0.03 12.52 -16.48
CA GLU A 126 -1.49 12.39 -16.43
C GLU A 126 -2.06 13.21 -15.27
N GLU A 127 -3.24 13.80 -15.46
CA GLU A 127 -3.91 14.59 -14.43
C GLU A 127 -4.25 13.72 -13.21
N PRO A 128 -3.76 14.06 -11.99
CA PRO A 128 -3.97 13.23 -10.83
C PRO A 128 -5.41 13.34 -10.30
N GLU A 129 -5.95 12.23 -9.80
CA GLU A 129 -7.33 12.15 -9.29
C GLU A 129 -7.63 13.20 -8.20
N CYS A 130 -6.62 13.62 -7.42
CA CYS A 130 -6.75 14.62 -6.37
C CYS A 130 -7.15 16.02 -6.88
N MET A 131 -6.98 16.32 -8.18
CA MET A 131 -7.42 17.59 -8.78
C MET A 131 -8.92 17.80 -8.61
N LEU A 132 -9.70 16.73 -8.73
CA LEU A 132 -11.17 16.74 -8.69
C LEU A 132 -11.75 16.60 -7.26
N LEU A 133 -10.89 16.43 -6.25
CA LEU A 133 -11.30 16.19 -4.88
C LEU A 133 -11.05 17.42 -4.01
N GLU A 134 -11.85 17.58 -2.96
CA GLU A 134 -11.68 18.67 -1.99
C GLU A 134 -10.41 18.47 -1.13
N LYS A 135 -10.08 17.21 -0.84
CA LYS A 135 -8.96 16.82 0.03
C LYS A 135 -8.18 15.67 -0.56
N ASP A 136 -6.90 15.60 -0.23
CA ASP A 136 -6.04 14.47 -0.51
C ASP A 136 -5.26 14.14 0.76
N ILE A 137 -5.74 13.16 1.51
CA ILE A 137 -5.20 12.85 2.83
C ILE A 137 -4.12 11.78 2.70
N ALA A 138 -2.92 12.13 3.14
CA ALA A 138 -1.87 11.18 3.47
C ALA A 138 -2.02 10.72 4.94
N VAL A 139 -1.61 9.47 5.20
CA VAL A 139 -1.57 8.88 6.55
C VAL A 139 -0.14 8.48 6.92
N GLN A 140 0.15 8.52 8.21
CA GLN A 140 1.42 8.09 8.77
C GLN A 140 1.21 7.35 10.09
N GLY A 141 2.03 6.34 10.33
CA GLY A 141 2.09 5.60 11.59
C GLY A 141 2.74 4.23 11.38
N PRO A 142 2.98 3.46 12.45
CA PRO A 142 3.76 2.24 12.36
C PRO A 142 3.11 1.23 11.41
N MET A 143 3.96 0.62 10.61
CA MET A 143 3.65 -0.47 9.70
C MET A 143 4.22 -1.78 10.26
N HIS A 144 3.52 -2.88 10.03
CA HIS A 144 3.97 -4.23 10.34
C HIS A 144 3.63 -5.12 9.16
N PHE A 145 4.62 -5.81 8.62
CA PHE A 145 4.46 -6.69 7.46
C PHE A 145 5.11 -8.03 7.75
N VAL A 146 4.55 -9.10 7.18
CA VAL A 146 5.00 -10.46 7.46
C VAL A 146 5.46 -11.15 6.18
N SER A 147 6.12 -12.29 6.37
CA SER A 147 6.50 -13.19 5.28
C SER A 147 5.25 -13.75 4.58
N LEU A 148 5.42 -14.32 3.38
CA LEU A 148 4.32 -14.90 2.61
C LEU A 148 3.54 -15.96 3.40
N GLN A 149 4.28 -16.88 4.04
CA GLN A 149 3.69 -17.99 4.80
C GLN A 149 2.95 -17.54 6.07
N ASP A 150 3.32 -16.36 6.59
CA ASP A 150 2.77 -15.79 7.81
C ASP A 150 1.61 -14.83 7.54
N CYS A 151 1.31 -14.53 6.27
CA CYS A 151 0.17 -13.71 5.88
C CYS A 151 -1.15 -14.28 6.41
N TYR A 152 -2.09 -13.40 6.76
CA TYR A 152 -3.43 -13.84 7.14
C TYR A 152 -4.24 -14.19 5.88
N VAL A 153 -4.60 -15.46 5.72
CA VAL A 153 -5.40 -15.93 4.57
C VAL A 153 -6.87 -15.59 4.80
N LEU A 154 -7.43 -14.74 3.93
CA LEU A 154 -8.83 -14.38 3.95
C LEU A 154 -9.59 -15.23 2.92
N THR A 155 -10.59 -15.99 3.38
CA THR A 155 -11.40 -16.85 2.51
C THR A 155 -12.86 -16.39 2.45
N ASP A 156 -13.60 -16.87 1.45
CA ASP A 156 -15.03 -16.60 1.30
C ASP A 156 -15.84 -17.14 2.49
N GLU A 157 -15.47 -18.31 2.99
CA GLU A 157 -16.07 -18.91 4.19
C GLU A 157 -15.86 -18.00 5.40
N ARG A 158 -14.63 -17.50 5.59
CA ARG A 158 -14.33 -16.58 6.68
C ARG A 158 -15.15 -15.29 6.61
N LEU A 159 -15.26 -14.70 5.41
CA LEU A 159 -16.08 -13.51 5.19
C LEU A 159 -17.54 -13.76 5.52
N LYS A 160 -18.09 -14.89 5.05
CA LYS A 160 -19.47 -15.30 5.31
C LYS A 160 -19.73 -15.54 6.80
N ASP A 161 -18.83 -16.26 7.48
CA ASP A 161 -18.93 -16.58 8.91
C ASP A 161 -18.92 -15.30 9.76
N TRP A 162 -18.13 -14.32 9.36
CA TRP A 162 -18.07 -13.00 9.98
C TRP A 162 -19.19 -12.05 9.55
N GLY A 163 -20.11 -12.48 8.67
CA GLY A 163 -21.26 -11.69 8.22
C GLY A 163 -20.92 -10.61 7.18
N TYR A 164 -19.75 -10.67 6.54
CA TYR A 164 -19.38 -9.77 5.45
C TYR A 164 -19.91 -10.27 4.10
N LYS A 165 -20.30 -9.33 3.24
CA LYS A 165 -20.74 -9.61 1.87
C LYS A 165 -19.55 -9.54 0.91
N GLY A 166 -19.58 -10.34 -0.15
CA GLY A 166 -18.60 -10.34 -1.23
C GLY A 166 -17.74 -11.60 -1.25
N HIS A 167 -16.74 -11.58 -2.12
CA HIS A 167 -15.77 -12.65 -2.31
C HIS A 167 -14.37 -12.13 -2.08
N ALA A 168 -13.46 -12.99 -1.63
CA ALA A 168 -12.04 -12.75 -1.42
C ALA A 168 -11.31 -12.60 -2.77
N ASN A 169 -11.56 -11.45 -3.43
CA ASN A 169 -10.98 -11.08 -4.71
C ASN A 169 -10.51 -9.62 -4.69
N ARG A 170 -9.86 -9.17 -5.77
CA ARG A 170 -9.31 -7.81 -5.92
C ARG A 170 -10.33 -6.68 -5.72
N GLN A 171 -11.62 -6.96 -5.90
CA GLN A 171 -12.70 -5.97 -5.75
C GLN A 171 -13.22 -5.86 -4.32
N LEU A 172 -12.76 -6.73 -3.41
CA LEU A 172 -13.20 -6.73 -2.02
C LEU A 172 -12.86 -5.39 -1.34
N LYS A 173 -13.89 -4.67 -0.91
CA LYS A 173 -13.77 -3.42 -0.14
C LYS A 173 -14.54 -3.60 1.16
N THR A 174 -13.83 -3.87 2.24
CA THR A 174 -14.43 -4.20 3.54
C THR A 174 -13.83 -3.35 4.65
N VAL A 175 -14.68 -2.98 5.61
CA VAL A 175 -14.26 -2.42 6.89
C VAL A 175 -14.59 -3.46 7.95
N PHE A 176 -13.55 -4.03 8.56
CA PHE A 176 -13.70 -5.03 9.60
C PHE A 176 -14.12 -4.36 10.92
N SER A 177 -14.92 -5.07 11.70
CA SER A 177 -15.30 -4.66 13.06
C SER A 177 -14.05 -4.66 13.96
N GLU A 178 -14.14 -4.06 15.14
CA GLU A 178 -13.01 -4.06 16.07
C GLU A 178 -12.58 -5.47 16.47
N GLU A 179 -13.55 -6.39 16.65
CA GLU A 179 -13.30 -7.80 16.95
C GLU A 179 -12.53 -8.50 15.82
N HIS A 180 -13.02 -8.45 14.58
CA HIS A 180 -12.36 -9.13 13.46
C HIS A 180 -11.02 -8.47 13.10
N THR A 181 -10.92 -7.14 13.26
CA THR A 181 -9.65 -6.42 13.14
C THR A 181 -8.65 -6.94 14.16
N LYS A 182 -9.07 -7.10 15.43
CA LYS A 182 -8.20 -7.65 16.47
C LYS A 182 -7.71 -9.06 16.12
N ILE A 183 -8.57 -9.93 15.60
CA ILE A 183 -8.15 -11.29 15.18
C ILE A 183 -7.04 -11.23 14.12
N ILE A 184 -7.18 -10.35 13.13
CA ILE A 184 -6.19 -10.19 12.07
C ILE A 184 -4.89 -9.60 12.62
N LEU A 185 -4.98 -8.56 13.46
CA LEU A 185 -3.81 -7.94 14.09
C LEU A 185 -3.08 -8.92 15.02
N ASP A 186 -3.79 -9.65 15.88
CA ASP A 186 -3.21 -10.64 16.78
C ASP A 186 -2.45 -11.74 16.00
N HIS A 187 -2.99 -12.17 14.84
CA HIS A 187 -2.28 -13.10 13.96
C HIS A 187 -0.99 -12.49 13.43
N LEU A 188 -1.03 -11.27 12.90
CA LEU A 188 0.14 -10.61 12.31
C LEU A 188 1.19 -10.26 13.37
N ASP A 189 0.78 -9.75 14.53
CA ASP A 189 1.64 -9.37 15.67
C ASP A 189 2.31 -10.60 16.31
N SER A 190 1.74 -11.80 16.12
CA SER A 190 2.35 -13.07 16.55
C SER A 190 3.47 -13.58 15.63
N ARG A 191 3.82 -12.81 14.59
CA ARG A 191 4.80 -13.15 13.57
C ARG A 191 5.88 -12.08 13.51
N ASP A 192 7.04 -12.48 13.01
CA ASP A 192 8.17 -11.57 12.86
C ASP A 192 7.81 -10.43 11.90
N ASP A 193 8.07 -9.19 12.32
CA ASP A 193 8.01 -8.04 11.43
C ASP A 193 9.13 -8.14 10.38
N LYS A 194 8.74 -8.15 9.12
CA LYS A 194 9.60 -8.21 7.94
C LYS A 194 9.66 -6.87 7.20
N ILE A 195 9.24 -5.76 7.82
CA ILE A 195 9.27 -4.44 7.17
C ILE A 195 10.64 -4.09 6.55
N ASP A 196 11.74 -4.48 7.20
CA ASP A 196 13.10 -4.29 6.71
C ASP A 196 13.38 -5.05 5.38
N GLU A 197 12.80 -6.24 5.22
CA GLU A 197 12.88 -7.04 4.00
C GLU A 197 12.07 -6.41 2.87
N TYR A 198 10.88 -5.88 3.18
CA TYR A 198 10.07 -5.13 2.21
C TYR A 198 10.80 -3.87 1.73
N ILE A 199 11.43 -3.11 2.64
CA ILE A 199 12.24 -1.94 2.29
C ILE A 199 13.41 -2.33 1.40
N ALA A 200 14.17 -3.37 1.76
CA ALA A 200 15.31 -3.83 0.98
C ALA A 200 14.90 -4.25 -0.45
N THR A 201 13.80 -5.01 -0.57
CA THR A 201 13.29 -5.48 -1.87
C THR A 201 12.88 -4.31 -2.76
N VAL A 202 12.18 -3.32 -2.20
CA VAL A 202 11.79 -2.11 -2.94
C VAL A 202 13.01 -1.32 -3.40
N GLU A 203 14.05 -1.20 -2.58
CA GLU A 203 15.28 -0.50 -2.97
C GLU A 203 16.02 -1.20 -4.11
N GLU A 204 16.04 -2.54 -4.11
CA GLU A 204 16.55 -3.32 -5.23
C GLU A 204 15.76 -3.04 -6.52
N PHE A 205 14.42 -3.05 -6.43
CA PHE A 205 13.56 -2.71 -7.57
C PHE A 205 13.78 -1.28 -8.07
N LYS A 206 13.91 -0.30 -7.17
CA LYS A 206 14.22 1.09 -7.57
C LYS A 206 15.53 1.19 -8.35
N LYS A 207 16.58 0.49 -7.89
CA LYS A 207 17.87 0.44 -8.59
C LYS A 207 17.75 -0.22 -9.95
N ALA A 208 17.05 -1.36 -10.02
CA ALA A 208 16.82 -2.08 -11.28
C ALA A 208 16.01 -1.24 -12.27
N PHE A 209 14.95 -0.57 -11.82
CA PHE A 209 14.11 0.30 -12.65
C PHE A 209 14.89 1.51 -13.19
N MET A 210 15.74 2.13 -12.38
CA MET A 210 16.61 3.22 -12.85
C MET A 210 17.63 2.74 -13.88
N ALA A 211 18.22 1.55 -13.69
CA ALA A 211 19.13 0.96 -14.67
C ALA A 211 18.42 0.69 -16.01
N GLN A 212 17.21 0.13 -15.98
CA GLN A 212 16.41 -0.11 -17.18
C GLN A 212 16.12 1.19 -17.96
N GLN A 213 15.72 2.27 -17.28
CA GLN A 213 15.49 3.55 -17.94
C GLN A 213 16.76 4.15 -18.55
N GLN A 214 17.94 3.95 -17.92
CA GLN A 214 19.20 4.41 -18.47
C GLN A 214 19.60 3.62 -19.73
N ASP A 215 19.40 2.31 -19.71
CA ASP A 215 19.67 1.44 -20.86
C ASP A 215 18.73 1.75 -22.03
N GLU A 216 17.44 2.00 -21.77
CA GLU A 216 16.45 2.41 -22.78
C GLU A 216 16.79 3.79 -23.38
N ALA A 217 17.13 4.77 -22.55
CA ALA A 217 17.54 6.09 -23.03
C ALA A 217 18.83 6.04 -23.86
N ALA A 218 19.78 5.19 -23.50
CA ALA A 218 21.01 4.96 -24.27
C ALA A 218 20.77 4.21 -25.59
N ALA A 219 19.70 3.40 -25.68
CA ALA A 219 19.29 2.71 -26.90
C ALA A 219 18.49 3.59 -27.86
N GLU A 220 17.81 4.64 -27.35
CA GLU A 220 17.02 5.59 -28.14
C GLU A 220 17.82 6.80 -28.67
N GLU A 221 19.07 7.04 -28.21
CA GLU A 221 19.98 7.99 -28.86
C GLU A 221 20.41 7.44 -30.24
N PRO A 222 20.04 8.07 -31.36
CA PRO A 222 20.56 7.67 -32.66
C PRO A 222 22.07 7.92 -32.69
N GLN A 223 22.83 6.97 -33.24
CA GLN A 223 24.15 7.30 -33.76
C GLN A 223 23.98 8.31 -34.91
N GLN A 224 24.10 9.60 -34.56
CA GLN A 224 24.26 10.80 -35.41
C GLN A 224 23.04 11.28 -36.21
#